data_AF-A0A939GVQ4-F1
#
_entry.id   AF-A0A939GVQ4-F1
#
_cell.length_a   1.000
_cell.length_b   1.000
_cell.length_c   1.000
_cell.angle_alpha   90.00
_cell.angle_beta   90.00
_cell.angle_gamma   90.00
#
_symmetry.space_group_name_H-M   'P 1'
#
loop_
_entity.id
_entity.type
_entity.pdbx_description
1 polymer ?
#
loop_
_entity_poly.entity_id
_entity_poly.type
_entity_poly.pdbx_seq_one_letter_code
_entity_poly.pdbx_strand_id
1 'polypeptide(L)'
;MTTSNILQYESKIWATADLLRGCGIKESEWPSFMMPFFALVMIESRLVRMLDEERAEIGEEAWAEMDKQDQIDLIQDKGQGYNEYIFEKNQTLKDICKNDKSFNIDFEAYLHGFDDETKDLLGVDATDGEKFLDIKGVITKLNAKKVLLGYTKEWSGIDLKPFNPDFSQRKEKKGSKTAKMY
;
A
#
# COMPACT_ATOMS: atom_id res chain seq x y z
N MET A 1 25.27 5.35 2.78
CA MET A 1 23.94 4.71 2.66
C MET A 1 23.23 4.89 3.98
N THR A 2 22.18 5.71 4.01
CA THR A 2 21.31 5.84 5.19
C THR A 2 20.58 4.52 5.39
N THR A 3 20.84 3.85 6.50
CA THR A 3 20.12 2.63 6.87
C THR A 3 18.67 3.02 7.14
N SER A 4 17.76 2.75 6.20
CA SER A 4 16.32 2.99 6.38
C SER A 4 15.85 2.21 7.62
N ASN A 5 15.41 2.93 8.65
CA ASN A 5 14.94 2.35 9.90
C ASN A 5 13.42 2.36 9.92
N ILE A 6 12.79 1.19 9.97
CA ILE A 6 11.33 1.05 9.99
C ILE A 6 10.70 1.76 11.22
N LEU A 7 11.45 1.87 12.32
CA LEU A 7 11.00 2.53 13.55
C LEU A 7 10.81 4.05 13.38
N GLN A 8 11.31 4.66 12.30
CA GLN A 8 11.08 6.08 12.02
C GLN A 8 9.59 6.43 11.87
N TYR A 9 8.75 5.44 11.52
CA TYR A 9 7.31 5.62 11.38
C TYR A 9 6.52 5.35 12.66
N GLU A 10 7.18 5.05 13.79
CA GLU A 10 6.53 4.81 15.08
C GLU A 10 5.57 5.94 15.45
N SER A 11 5.98 7.20 15.30
CA SER A 11 5.12 8.35 15.61
C SER A 11 3.85 8.38 14.75
N LYS A 12 3.92 7.95 13.49
CA LYS A 12 2.75 7.89 12.59
C LYS A 12 1.82 6.75 12.97
N ILE A 13 2.39 5.59 13.28
CA ILE A 13 1.63 4.43 13.76
C ILE A 13 0.90 4.81 15.06
N TRP A 14 1.56 5.46 16.01
CA TRP A 14 0.92 5.95 17.23
C TRP A 14 -0.17 7.00 16.96
N ALA A 15 0.05 7.93 16.02
CA ALA A 15 -0.98 8.90 15.63
C ALA A 15 -2.24 8.22 15.08
N THR A 16 -2.10 7.14 14.30
CA THR A 16 -3.28 6.35 13.87
C THR A 16 -4.00 5.70 15.06
N ALA A 17 -3.27 5.19 16.05
CA ALA A 17 -3.85 4.60 17.26
C ALA A 17 -4.54 5.64 18.15
N ASP A 18 -3.99 6.85 18.23
CA ASP A 18 -4.59 7.97 18.96
C ASP A 18 -5.94 8.37 18.38
N LEU A 19 -6.09 8.35 17.05
CA LEU A 19 -7.38 8.58 16.39
C LEU A 19 -8.40 7.49 16.73
N LEU A 20 -7.99 6.21 16.73
CA LEU A 20 -8.86 5.09 17.12
C LEU A 20 -9.32 5.23 18.59
N ARG A 21 -8.38 5.54 19.49
CA ARG A 21 -8.69 5.79 20.90
C ARG A 21 -9.64 6.98 21.06
N GLY A 22 -9.38 8.08 20.35
CA GLY A 22 -10.17 9.31 20.42
C GLY A 22 -11.62 9.15 19.96
N CYS A 23 -11.91 8.20 19.07
CA CYS A 23 -13.26 7.88 18.61
C CYS A 23 -13.93 6.71 19.36
N GLY A 24 -13.28 6.20 20.41
CA GLY A 24 -13.80 5.20 21.34
C GLY A 24 -13.65 3.75 20.89
N ILE A 25 -12.74 3.45 19.96
CA ILE A 25 -12.42 2.07 19.55
C ILE A 25 -11.47 1.47 20.58
N LYS A 26 -11.80 0.26 21.06
CA LYS A 26 -10.98 -0.44 22.08
C LYS A 26 -9.65 -0.87 21.49
N GLU A 27 -8.61 -0.86 22.32
CA GLU A 27 -7.25 -1.26 21.92
C GLU A 27 -7.19 -2.68 21.34
N SER A 28 -7.98 -3.60 21.90
CA SER A 28 -8.12 -4.97 21.38
C SER A 28 -8.62 -5.04 19.94
N GLU A 29 -9.30 -4.00 19.45
CA GLU A 29 -9.84 -3.93 18.09
C GLU A 29 -8.88 -3.24 17.11
N TRP A 30 -7.87 -2.51 17.60
CA TRP A 30 -6.98 -1.72 16.73
C TRP A 30 -6.33 -2.53 15.61
N PRO A 31 -5.85 -3.78 15.83
CA PRO A 31 -5.28 -4.57 14.75
C PRO A 31 -6.24 -4.75 13.57
N SER A 32 -7.54 -4.94 13.80
CA SER A 32 -8.51 -5.08 12.70
C SER A 32 -8.73 -3.79 11.89
N PHE A 33 -8.50 -2.62 12.48
CA PHE A 33 -8.58 -1.33 11.78
C PHE A 33 -7.26 -1.01 11.06
N MET A 34 -6.13 -1.34 11.69
CA MET A 34 -4.80 -1.01 11.20
C MET A 34 -4.34 -1.93 10.07
N MET A 35 -4.65 -3.23 10.14
CA MET A 35 -4.14 -4.22 9.18
C MET A 35 -4.54 -3.95 7.72
N PRO A 36 -5.79 -3.59 7.39
CA PRO A 36 -6.16 -3.27 6.01
C PRO A 36 -5.41 -2.06 5.45
N PHE A 37 -5.22 -1.01 6.26
CA PHE A 37 -4.50 0.20 5.85
C PHE A 37 -2.99 -0.03 5.75
N PHE A 38 -2.44 -0.85 6.64
CA PHE A 38 -1.05 -1.30 6.53
C PHE A 38 -0.83 -2.08 5.23
N ALA A 39 -1.72 -3.03 4.90
CA ALA A 39 -1.65 -3.76 3.65
C ALA A 39 -1.77 -2.84 2.43
N LEU A 40 -2.70 -1.87 2.45
CA LEU A 40 -2.85 -0.87 1.41
C LEU A 40 -1.56 -0.09 1.16
N VAL A 41 -0.93 0.45 2.21
CA VAL A 41 0.33 1.21 2.10
C VAL A 41 1.49 0.32 1.63
N MET A 42 1.55 -0.94 2.06
CA MET A 42 2.55 -1.89 1.57
C MET A 42 2.40 -2.16 0.08
N ILE A 43 1.17 -2.36 -0.40
CA ILE A 43 0.88 -2.63 -1.82
C ILE A 43 1.20 -1.39 -2.65
N GLU A 44 0.73 -0.20 -2.25
CA GLU A 44 1.09 1.05 -2.92
C GLU A 44 2.60 1.23 -3.00
N SER A 45 3.32 1.03 -1.90
CA SER A 45 4.78 1.15 -1.87
C SER A 45 5.47 0.16 -2.81
N ARG A 46 4.92 -1.05 -2.96
CA ARG A 46 5.41 -2.04 -3.94
C ARG A 46 5.21 -1.53 -5.37
N LEU A 47 4.01 -1.04 -5.70
CA LEU A 47 3.67 -0.58 -7.05
C LEU A 47 4.48 0.66 -7.45
N VAL A 48 4.60 1.64 -6.55
CA VAL A 48 5.39 2.86 -6.83
C VAL A 48 6.87 2.52 -6.98
N ARG A 49 7.42 1.61 -6.15
CA ARG A 49 8.82 1.19 -6.31
C ARG A 49 9.04 0.50 -7.67
N MET A 50 8.16 -0.41 -8.06
CA MET A 50 8.25 -1.06 -9.36
C MET A 50 8.21 -0.03 -10.50
N LEU A 51 7.31 0.96 -10.43
CA LEU A 51 7.24 2.04 -11.42
C LEU A 51 8.52 2.86 -11.47
N ASP A 52 9.07 3.22 -10.31
CA ASP A 52 10.34 3.95 -10.21
C ASP A 52 11.50 3.13 -10.81
N GLU A 53 11.52 1.81 -10.59
CA GLU A 53 12.51 0.88 -11.15
C GLU A 53 12.38 0.77 -12.68
N GLU A 54 11.17 0.59 -13.23
CA GLU A 54 10.97 0.53 -14.69
C GLU A 54 11.38 1.84 -15.38
N ARG A 55 10.97 2.99 -14.82
CA ARG A 55 11.35 4.31 -15.36
C ARG A 55 12.86 4.52 -15.32
N ALA A 56 13.54 4.02 -14.29
CA ALA A 56 14.99 4.08 -14.20
C ALA A 56 15.70 3.14 -15.20
N GLU A 57 15.15 1.94 -15.43
CA GLU A 57 15.72 0.95 -16.36
C GLU A 57 15.55 1.37 -17.84
N ILE A 58 14.37 1.88 -18.20
CA ILE A 58 14.05 2.33 -19.57
C ILE A 58 14.61 3.74 -19.83
N GLY A 59 14.66 4.56 -18.79
CA GLY A 59 14.96 5.99 -18.85
C GLY A 59 13.69 6.84 -18.92
N GLU A 60 13.61 7.87 -18.09
CA GLU A 60 12.43 8.75 -17.94
C GLU A 60 11.96 9.36 -19.28
N GLU A 61 12.90 9.78 -20.13
CA GLU A 61 12.58 10.36 -21.45
C GLU A 61 11.95 9.32 -22.38
N ALA A 62 12.57 8.15 -22.50
CA ALA A 62 12.06 7.05 -23.31
C ALA A 62 10.71 6.58 -22.79
N TRP A 63 10.56 6.41 -21.46
CA TRP A 63 9.28 6.07 -20.83
C TRP A 63 8.19 7.07 -21.20
N ALA A 64 8.46 8.37 -21.09
CA ALA A 64 7.48 9.42 -21.39
C ALA A 64 7.07 9.49 -22.87
N GLU A 65 7.93 9.04 -23.78
CA GLU A 65 7.66 8.97 -25.23
C GLU A 65 6.89 7.71 -25.65
N MET A 66 6.90 6.65 -24.83
CA MET A 66 6.11 5.44 -25.08
C MET A 66 4.61 5.74 -25.07
N ASP A 67 3.85 5.01 -25.89
CA ASP A 67 2.41 5.07 -25.76
C ASP A 67 1.95 4.43 -24.45
N LYS A 68 0.76 4.82 -24.01
CA LYS A 68 0.21 4.40 -22.73
C LYS A 68 -0.07 2.90 -22.67
N GLN A 69 -0.44 2.27 -23.79
CA GLN A 69 -0.75 0.85 -23.79
C GLN A 69 0.53 0.04 -23.61
N ASP A 70 1.61 0.42 -24.30
CA ASP A 70 2.93 -0.19 -24.11
C ASP A 70 3.43 -0.03 -22.66
N GLN A 71 3.24 1.15 -22.04
CA GLN A 71 3.56 1.34 -20.62
C GLN A 71 2.76 0.39 -19.71
N ILE A 72 1.46 0.24 -19.96
CA ILE A 72 0.59 -0.63 -19.17
C ILE A 72 0.99 -2.09 -19.33
N ASP A 73 1.24 -2.54 -20.56
CA ASP A 73 1.61 -3.92 -20.87
C ASP A 73 2.92 -4.30 -20.17
N LEU A 74 3.94 -3.41 -20.20
CA LEU A 74 5.19 -3.62 -19.47
C LEU A 74 5.00 -3.76 -17.96
N ILE A 75 4.13 -2.93 -17.37
CA ILE A 75 3.82 -2.99 -15.93
C ILE A 75 3.09 -4.28 -15.57
N GLN A 76 2.11 -4.68 -16.39
CA GLN A 76 1.34 -5.91 -16.16
C GLN A 76 2.21 -7.16 -16.30
N ASP A 77 3.16 -7.17 -17.24
CA ASP A 77 4.11 -8.27 -17.42
C ASP A 77 4.99 -8.56 -16.19
N LYS A 78 5.17 -7.56 -15.29
CA LYS A 78 5.89 -7.75 -14.03
C LYS A 78 5.10 -8.56 -13.00
N GLY A 79 3.77 -8.63 -13.14
CA GLY A 79 2.90 -9.42 -12.27
C GLY A 79 2.92 -9.01 -10.79
N GLN A 80 3.18 -7.73 -10.48
CA GLN A 80 3.20 -7.23 -9.08
C GLN A 80 1.92 -6.51 -8.64
N GLY A 81 0.88 -6.58 -9.48
CA GLY A 81 -0.40 -5.89 -9.31
C GLY A 81 -0.47 -4.58 -10.09
N TYR A 82 -1.65 -3.96 -10.04
CA TYR A 82 -2.01 -2.78 -10.82
C TYR A 82 -2.86 -1.81 -9.99
N ASN A 83 -2.68 -0.51 -10.22
CA ASN A 83 -3.62 0.51 -9.79
C ASN A 83 -3.64 1.67 -10.81
N GLU A 84 -4.82 1.97 -11.36
CA GLU A 84 -4.97 3.00 -12.42
C GLU A 84 -4.48 4.39 -11.96
N TYR A 85 -4.64 4.75 -10.68
CA TYR A 85 -4.25 6.06 -10.18
C TYR A 85 -2.72 6.19 -10.12
N ILE A 86 -2.04 5.12 -9.73
CA ILE A 86 -0.57 5.11 -9.64
C ILE A 86 0.03 5.18 -11.04
N PHE A 87 -0.38 4.28 -11.94
CA PHE A 87 0.27 4.12 -13.24
C PHE A 87 -0.18 5.16 -14.27
N GLU A 88 -1.47 5.49 -14.32
CA GLU A 88 -2.00 6.37 -15.38
C GLU A 88 -2.15 7.82 -14.94
N LYS A 89 -2.47 8.05 -13.65
CA LYS A 89 -2.71 9.39 -13.09
C LYS A 89 -1.51 9.92 -12.32
N ASN A 90 -0.51 9.09 -12.05
CA ASN A 90 0.67 9.41 -11.22
C ASN A 90 0.26 10.00 -9.86
N GLN A 91 -0.78 9.43 -9.26
CA GLN A 91 -1.38 9.85 -7.99
C GLN A 91 -1.26 8.73 -6.95
N THR A 92 -0.76 9.09 -5.78
CA THR A 92 -0.67 8.22 -4.60
C THR A 92 -1.81 8.47 -3.63
N LEU A 93 -1.99 7.60 -2.65
CA LEU A 93 -2.93 7.77 -1.53
C LEU A 93 -2.69 9.10 -0.79
N LYS A 94 -1.43 9.52 -0.71
CA LYS A 94 -1.04 10.82 -0.14
C LYS A 94 -1.58 11.99 -0.96
N ASP A 95 -1.64 11.86 -2.28
CA ASP A 95 -2.23 12.87 -3.17
C ASP A 95 -3.74 12.93 -3.05
N ILE A 96 -4.40 11.76 -2.97
CA ILE A 96 -5.84 11.65 -2.71
C ILE A 96 -6.22 12.35 -1.39
N CYS A 97 -5.40 12.19 -0.36
CA CYS A 97 -5.61 12.82 0.94
C CYS A 97 -5.48 14.35 0.96
N LYS A 98 -4.98 15.00 -0.12
CA LYS A 98 -4.83 16.47 -0.15
C LYS A 98 -6.16 17.20 -0.36
N ASN A 99 -7.17 16.55 -0.94
CA ASN A 99 -8.45 17.17 -1.26
C ASN A 99 -9.55 16.72 -0.29
N ASP A 100 -9.69 17.44 0.83
CA ASP A 100 -10.67 17.12 1.87
C ASP A 100 -12.13 17.12 1.37
N LYS A 101 -12.46 17.85 0.29
CA LYS A 101 -13.85 17.98 -0.20
C LYS A 101 -14.31 16.77 -1.00
N SER A 102 -13.42 16.19 -1.80
CA SER A 102 -13.72 15.02 -2.65
C SER A 102 -13.13 13.73 -2.11
N PHE A 103 -12.39 13.78 -0.99
CA PHE A 103 -11.66 12.65 -0.43
C PHE A 103 -12.44 11.33 -0.43
N ASN A 104 -13.69 11.30 0.04
CA ASN A 104 -14.43 10.03 0.10
C ASN A 104 -14.64 9.41 -1.29
N ILE A 105 -14.98 10.24 -2.29
CA ILE A 105 -15.21 9.81 -3.67
C ILE A 105 -13.88 9.39 -4.31
N ASP A 106 -12.85 10.22 -4.13
CA ASP A 106 -11.53 9.97 -4.71
C ASP A 106 -10.85 8.74 -4.10
N PHE A 107 -11.05 8.51 -2.79
CA PHE A 107 -10.49 7.36 -2.08
C PHE A 107 -11.23 6.06 -2.44
N GLU A 108 -12.56 6.10 -2.56
CA GLU A 108 -13.33 4.97 -3.06
C GLU A 108 -12.90 4.60 -4.49
N ALA A 109 -12.81 5.58 -5.38
CA ALA A 109 -12.35 5.35 -6.75
C ALA A 109 -10.90 4.85 -6.79
N TYR A 110 -10.01 5.35 -5.93
CA TYR A 110 -8.64 4.86 -5.80
C TYR A 110 -8.58 3.38 -5.40
N LEU A 111 -9.44 2.93 -4.47
CA LEU A 111 -9.55 1.53 -4.07
C LEU A 111 -10.12 0.65 -5.18
N HIS A 112 -11.10 1.14 -5.95
CA HIS A 112 -11.62 0.43 -7.11
C HIS A 112 -10.67 0.41 -8.30
N GLY A 113 -9.66 1.28 -8.30
CA GLY A 113 -8.62 1.33 -9.31
C GLY A 113 -7.62 0.17 -9.25
N PHE A 114 -7.62 -0.63 -8.17
CA PHE A 114 -6.77 -1.81 -8.05
C PHE A 114 -7.26 -2.98 -8.93
N ASP A 115 -6.34 -3.87 -9.30
CA ASP A 115 -6.68 -5.16 -9.91
C ASP A 115 -7.58 -6.03 -8.99
N ASP A 116 -8.20 -7.04 -9.59
CA ASP A 116 -9.16 -7.91 -8.89
C ASP A 116 -8.52 -8.68 -7.72
N GLU A 117 -7.29 -9.19 -7.87
CA GLU A 117 -6.59 -9.92 -6.80
C GLU A 117 -6.34 -9.03 -5.57
N THR A 118 -5.95 -7.79 -5.81
CA THR A 118 -5.67 -6.80 -4.77
C THR A 118 -6.96 -6.31 -4.11
N LYS A 119 -8.02 -6.10 -4.88
CA LYS A 119 -9.35 -5.77 -4.35
C LYS A 119 -9.90 -6.90 -3.48
N ASP A 120 -9.73 -8.15 -3.89
CA ASP A 120 -10.10 -9.32 -3.10
C ASP A 120 -9.28 -9.35 -1.80
N LEU A 121 -7.95 -9.27 -1.88
CA LEU A 121 -7.07 -9.27 -0.70
C LEU A 121 -7.47 -8.21 0.34
N LEU A 122 -7.71 -6.98 -0.13
CA LEU A 122 -8.11 -5.85 0.71
C LEU A 122 -9.59 -5.91 1.11
N GLY A 123 -10.40 -6.75 0.49
CA GLY A 123 -11.84 -6.77 0.71
C GLY A 123 -12.52 -5.46 0.34
N VAL A 124 -12.15 -4.86 -0.79
CA VAL A 124 -12.79 -3.63 -1.33
C VAL A 124 -14.26 -3.89 -1.64
N ASP A 125 -14.53 -5.05 -2.25
CA ASP A 125 -15.87 -5.49 -2.64
C ASP A 125 -16.43 -6.60 -1.74
N ALA A 126 -15.76 -6.89 -0.61
CA ALA A 126 -16.09 -8.01 0.25
C ALA A 126 -17.55 -7.96 0.75
N THR A 127 -18.13 -9.15 0.86
CA THR A 127 -19.46 -9.39 1.45
C THR A 127 -19.36 -10.20 2.75
N ASP A 128 -20.42 -10.17 3.57
CA ASP A 128 -20.42 -10.80 4.89
C ASP A 128 -20.05 -12.30 4.82
N GLY A 129 -18.95 -12.68 5.47
CA GLY A 129 -18.50 -14.08 5.60
C GLY A 129 -17.17 -14.42 4.91
N GLU A 130 -16.56 -13.48 4.18
CA GLU A 130 -15.30 -13.70 3.46
C GLU A 130 -14.05 -13.45 4.31
N LYS A 131 -12.96 -14.20 4.05
CA LYS A 131 -11.70 -14.14 4.82
C LYS A 131 -10.70 -13.13 4.23
N PHE A 132 -11.15 -11.89 4.00
CA PHE A 132 -10.30 -10.82 3.46
C PHE A 132 -9.99 -9.75 4.50
N LEU A 133 -9.09 -8.82 4.19
CA LEU A 133 -8.75 -7.69 5.04
C LEU A 133 -9.83 -6.60 4.98
N ASP A 134 -11.09 -6.91 5.30
CA ASP A 134 -12.31 -6.06 5.35
C ASP A 134 -12.11 -4.52 5.38
N ILE A 135 -11.53 -3.93 4.31
CA ILE A 135 -11.19 -2.51 4.29
C ILE A 135 -12.47 -1.69 4.18
N LYS A 136 -13.46 -2.21 3.46
CA LYS A 136 -14.79 -1.62 3.31
C LYS A 136 -15.50 -1.47 4.65
N GLY A 137 -15.51 -2.51 5.49
CA GLY A 137 -16.10 -2.46 6.83
C GLY A 137 -15.35 -1.50 7.76
N VAL A 138 -14.01 -1.47 7.69
CA VAL A 138 -13.19 -0.50 8.44
C VAL A 138 -13.48 0.94 8.00
N ILE A 139 -13.52 1.20 6.69
CA ILE A 139 -13.86 2.51 6.11
C ILE A 139 -15.23 2.97 6.59
N THR A 140 -16.23 2.10 6.52
CA THR A 140 -17.59 2.38 6.99
C THR A 140 -17.60 2.81 8.46
N LYS A 141 -16.89 2.08 9.32
CA LYS A 141 -16.78 2.38 10.76
C LYS A 141 -16.07 3.72 11.00
N LEU A 142 -14.95 3.99 10.31
CA LEU A 142 -14.18 5.23 10.45
C LEU A 142 -14.93 6.46 9.90
N ASN A 143 -15.70 6.29 8.83
CA ASN A 143 -16.57 7.33 8.27
C ASN A 143 -17.70 7.71 9.23
N ALA A 144 -18.37 6.72 9.84
CA ALA A 144 -19.39 6.97 10.85
C ALA A 144 -18.83 7.76 12.05
N LYS A 145 -17.54 7.61 12.35
CA LYS A 145 -16.80 8.33 13.39
C LYS A 145 -16.19 9.66 12.92
N LYS A 146 -16.29 9.99 11.63
CA LYS A 146 -15.73 11.20 10.99
C LYS A 146 -14.20 11.35 11.13
N VAL A 147 -13.48 10.23 11.24
CA VAL A 147 -12.01 10.21 11.39
C VAL A 147 -11.28 9.61 10.19
N LEU A 148 -11.99 9.11 9.17
CA LEU A 148 -11.40 8.40 8.04
C LEU A 148 -10.29 9.19 7.34
N LEU A 149 -10.52 10.46 7.01
CA LEU A 149 -9.53 11.30 6.34
C LEU A 149 -8.25 11.46 7.16
N GLY A 150 -8.38 11.77 8.45
CA GLY A 150 -7.23 11.90 9.35
C GLY A 150 -6.47 10.57 9.49
N TYR A 151 -7.22 9.47 9.60
CA TYR A 151 -6.65 8.13 9.70
C TYR A 151 -5.85 7.75 8.44
N THR A 152 -6.43 8.00 7.28
CA THR A 152 -5.80 7.72 5.97
C THR A 152 -4.59 8.64 5.71
N LYS A 153 -4.66 9.91 6.14
CA LYS A 153 -3.53 10.86 6.08
C LYS A 153 -2.32 10.36 6.86
N GLU A 154 -2.52 9.79 8.04
CA GLU A 154 -1.39 9.26 8.81
C GLU A 154 -0.74 8.05 8.14
N TRP A 155 -1.56 7.11 7.65
CA TRP A 155 -1.10 5.93 6.90
C TRP A 155 -0.37 6.31 5.60
N SER A 156 -0.92 7.21 4.79
CA SER A 156 -0.30 7.67 3.54
C SER A 156 1.02 8.42 3.74
N GLY A 157 1.34 8.82 4.98
CA GLY A 157 2.63 9.40 5.33
C GLY A 157 3.73 8.38 5.62
N ILE A 158 3.43 7.08 5.59
CA ILE A 158 4.39 6.00 5.80
C ILE A 158 4.90 5.54 4.43
N ASP A 159 6.20 5.69 4.18
CA ASP A 159 6.85 5.25 2.95
C ASP A 159 7.53 3.90 3.17
N LEU A 160 6.98 2.84 2.58
CA LEU A 160 7.53 1.48 2.69
C LEU A 160 8.34 1.08 1.47
N LYS A 161 8.57 1.96 0.48
CA LYS A 161 9.37 1.66 -0.71
C LYS A 161 10.76 1.12 -0.36
N PRO A 162 11.51 1.68 0.63
CA PRO A 162 12.85 1.19 0.97
C PRO A 162 12.87 -0.19 1.64
N PHE A 163 11.72 -0.67 2.13
CA PHE A 163 11.61 -1.89 2.91
C PHE A 163 11.09 -3.00 2.00
N ASN A 164 11.94 -3.44 1.07
CA ASN A 164 11.66 -4.66 0.32
C ASN A 164 12.03 -5.87 1.19
N PRO A 165 11.08 -6.75 1.56
CA PRO A 165 11.45 -8.09 2.00
C PRO A 165 11.96 -8.82 0.76
N ASP A 166 13.26 -8.68 0.46
CA ASP A 166 13.91 -9.47 -0.57
C ASP A 166 13.82 -10.96 -0.18
N PHE A 167 12.80 -11.65 -0.68
CA PHE A 167 12.59 -13.08 -0.48
C PHE A 167 13.61 -13.90 -1.28
N SER A 168 14.26 -13.31 -2.30
CA SER A 168 15.29 -13.94 -3.12
C SER A 168 16.59 -14.12 -2.34
N GLN A 169 16.94 -13.17 -1.45
CA GLN A 169 18.09 -13.31 -0.56
C GLN A 169 17.94 -14.34 0.56
N ARG A 170 16.73 -14.90 0.78
CA ARG A 170 16.54 -16.00 1.74
C ARG A 170 16.97 -17.36 1.20
N LYS A 171 17.20 -17.52 -0.11
CA LYS A 171 17.66 -18.80 -0.67
C LYS A 171 19.16 -19.05 -0.48
N GLU A 172 19.99 -18.02 -0.36
CA GLU A 172 21.43 -18.21 -0.17
C GLU A 172 21.81 -18.67 1.24
N LYS A 173 21.04 -18.32 2.27
CA LYS A 173 21.36 -18.69 3.67
C LYS A 173 21.00 -20.13 4.05
N LYS A 174 20.34 -20.90 3.18
CA LYS A 174 20.04 -22.33 3.42
C LYS A 174 21.04 -23.30 2.78
N GLY A 175 22.04 -22.81 2.02
CA GLY A 175 23.02 -23.65 1.33
C GLY A 175 24.35 -23.90 2.05
N SER A 176 24.67 -23.17 3.13
CA SER A 176 26.00 -23.25 3.78
C SER A 176 25.94 -23.97 5.14
N LYS A 177 25.53 -25.24 5.14
CA LYS A 177 25.69 -26.14 6.31
C LYS A 177 26.17 -27.56 5.97
N THR A 178 26.84 -27.75 4.84
CA THR A 178 27.50 -29.03 4.52
C THR A 178 28.88 -28.79 3.91
N ALA A 179 29.83 -28.34 4.72
CA ALA A 179 31.26 -28.50 4.46
C ALA A 179 32.04 -28.23 5.74
N LYS A 180 32.04 -29.20 6.65
CA LYS A 180 33.08 -29.48 7.65
C LYS A 180 32.65 -30.71 8.44
N MET A 181 32.90 -31.88 7.88
CA MET A 181 33.33 -33.02 8.67
C MET A 181 34.59 -33.58 8.01
N TYR A 182 35.50 -33.95 8.90
CA TYR A 182 36.79 -34.60 8.72
C TYR A 182 36.82 -35.64 7.61
#